data_AF-A0A1V4HIM6-F1
#
_entry.id   AF-A0A1V4HIM6-F1
#
_cell.length_a   1.000
_cell.length_b   1.000
_cell.length_c   1.000
_cell.angle_alpha   90.00
_cell.angle_beta   90.00
_cell.angle_gamma   90.00
#
_symmetry.space_group_name_H-M   'P 1'
#
loop_
_entity.id
_entity.type
_entity.pdbx_description
1 polymer ?
#
loop_
_entity_poly.entity_id
_entity_poly.type
_entity_poly.pdbx_seq_one_letter_code
_entity_poly.pdbx_strand_id
1 'polypeptide(L)'
;MKEWGNAITYLPVPQEPPLIQFDSIHVNTIGDSSGIFVGTNMQILWTSSSKANSGMGEVSGDNNYMLNNVNTVYDNDIIDAPYTKGDFIIGRL
;
A
#
# COMPACT_ATOMS: atom_id res chain seq x y z
N MET A 1 -20.44 28.36 55.30
CA MET A 1 -20.00 28.56 53.91
C MET A 1 -19.03 27.42 53.59
N LYS A 2 -19.35 26.60 52.59
CA LYS A 2 -18.57 25.41 52.26
C LYS A 2 -17.63 25.81 51.12
N GLU A 3 -16.35 26.02 51.43
CA GLU A 3 -15.33 26.27 50.43
C GLU A 3 -15.08 24.97 49.67
N TRP A 4 -15.66 24.87 48.48
CA TRP A 4 -15.28 23.84 47.51
C TRP A 4 -14.02 24.35 46.81
N GLY A 5 -12.86 24.07 47.41
CA GLY A 5 -11.56 24.28 46.79
C GLY A 5 -11.51 23.54 45.45
N ASN A 6 -11.12 24.29 44.42
CA ASN A 6 -11.04 23.86 43.03
C ASN A 6 -10.23 22.56 42.91
N ALA A 7 -10.91 21.46 42.53
CA ALA A 7 -10.25 20.23 42.15
C ALA A 7 -9.60 20.42 40.78
N ILE A 8 -8.35 20.90 40.79
CA ILE A 8 -7.49 20.92 39.62
C ILE A 8 -6.87 19.52 39.51
N THR A 9 -7.39 18.69 38.63
CA THR A 9 -6.58 17.67 37.96
C THR A 9 -6.49 18.07 36.51
N TYR A 10 -5.36 18.71 36.15
CA TYR A 10 -4.92 18.75 34.76
C TYR A 10 -4.71 17.30 34.35
N LEU A 11 -5.72 16.67 33.75
CA LEU A 11 -5.47 15.48 32.96
C LEU A 11 -4.44 15.92 31.91
N PRO A 12 -3.32 15.19 31.74
CA PRO A 12 -2.39 15.52 30.68
C PRO A 12 -3.21 15.57 29.39
N VAL A 13 -3.30 16.76 28.79
CA VAL A 13 -3.86 16.93 27.46
C VAL A 13 -3.15 15.89 26.61
N PRO A 14 -3.88 15.00 25.90
CA PRO A 14 -3.25 14.04 25.01
C PRO A 14 -2.24 14.81 24.18
N GLN A 15 -0.96 14.45 24.30
CA GLN A 15 0.10 15.14 23.59
C GLN A 15 -0.30 15.08 22.11
N GLU A 16 -0.49 16.26 21.51
CA GLU A 16 -0.88 16.38 20.11
C GLU A 16 0.01 15.46 19.28
N PRO A 17 -0.56 14.67 18.36
CA PRO A 17 0.23 13.74 17.57
C PRO A 17 1.41 14.50 16.95
N PRO A 18 2.61 13.88 16.86
CA PRO A 18 3.77 14.56 16.35
C PRO A 18 3.47 15.15 14.97
N LEU A 19 3.72 16.45 14.82
CA LEU A 19 3.59 17.14 13.54
C LEU A 19 4.60 16.54 12.55
N ILE A 20 4.12 15.70 11.63
CA ILE A 20 4.91 15.18 10.53
C ILE A 20 4.83 16.19 9.39
N GLN A 21 5.82 17.07 9.30
CA GLN A 21 5.94 18.07 8.25
C GLN A 21 7.15 17.76 7.37
N PHE A 22 6.88 17.47 6.11
CA PHE A 22 7.92 17.38 5.09
C PHE A 22 7.94 18.69 4.30
N ASP A 23 9.12 19.16 3.93
CA ASP A 23 9.28 20.24 2.94
C ASP A 23 8.81 19.76 1.55
N SER A 24 9.21 18.54 1.16
CA SER A 24 8.72 17.88 -0.05
C SER A 24 8.89 16.36 0.03
N ILE A 25 8.06 15.63 -0.70
CA ILE A 25 8.21 14.19 -0.95
C ILE A 25 8.41 14.03 -2.45
N HIS A 26 9.63 13.67 -2.86
CA HIS A 26 9.98 13.45 -4.25
C HIS A 26 9.99 11.95 -4.56
N VAL A 27 9.10 11.52 -5.45
CA VAL A 27 8.95 10.12 -5.84
C VAL A 27 9.23 10.04 -7.33
N ASN A 28 10.39 9.50 -7.67
CA ASN A 28 10.79 9.37 -9.07
C ASN A 28 10.09 8.20 -9.76
N THR A 29 9.81 7.12 -9.01
CA THR A 29 9.06 5.96 -9.50
C THR A 29 8.41 5.27 -8.31
N ILE A 30 7.20 4.76 -8.52
CA ILE A 30 6.48 3.89 -7.60
C ILE A 30 5.87 2.76 -8.44
N GLY A 31 6.01 1.53 -7.97
CA GLY A 31 5.58 0.34 -8.71
C GLY A 31 4.21 -0.16 -8.27
N ASP A 32 3.82 -1.29 -8.83
CA ASP A 32 2.55 -1.94 -8.50
C ASP A 32 2.43 -2.20 -6.99
N SER A 33 1.18 -2.17 -6.49
CA SER A 33 0.86 -2.49 -5.09
C SER A 33 1.55 -1.61 -4.04
N SER A 34 1.86 -0.36 -4.39
CA SER A 34 2.61 0.56 -3.54
C SER A 34 1.76 1.75 -3.08
N GLY A 35 2.16 2.39 -1.98
CA GLY A 35 1.53 3.60 -1.47
C GLY A 35 2.47 4.39 -0.57
N ILE A 36 2.21 5.68 -0.44
CA ILE A 36 2.99 6.61 0.39
C ILE A 36 2.06 7.12 1.49
N PHE A 37 2.46 6.92 2.74
CA PHE A 37 1.64 7.23 3.91
C PHE A 37 2.38 8.15 4.85
N VAL A 38 1.76 9.28 5.15
CA VAL A 38 2.33 10.39 5.92
C VAL A 38 1.37 10.76 7.03
N GLY A 39 1.87 11.01 8.24
CA GLY A 39 1.03 11.25 9.40
C GLY A 39 0.60 9.97 10.11
N THR A 40 -0.42 10.07 10.95
CA THR A 40 -1.03 8.92 11.64
C THR A 40 -1.92 8.15 10.69
N ASN A 41 -1.53 6.92 10.33
CA ASN A 41 -2.24 6.08 9.37
C ASN A 41 -2.49 4.68 9.92
N MET A 42 -3.60 4.07 9.51
CA MET A 42 -3.92 2.67 9.75
C MET A 42 -4.31 2.02 8.42
N GLN A 43 -3.42 1.22 7.87
CA GLN A 43 -3.67 0.43 6.65
C GLN A 43 -4.04 -0.98 7.07
N ILE A 44 -5.30 -1.36 6.85
CA ILE A 44 -5.80 -2.71 7.12
C ILE A 44 -6.37 -3.29 5.84
N LEU A 45 -6.30 -4.62 5.71
CA LEU A 45 -6.84 -5.38 4.57
C LEU A 45 -6.26 -4.97 3.21
N TRP A 46 -4.97 -4.62 3.18
CA TRP A 46 -4.23 -4.41 1.94
C TRP A 46 -4.02 -5.74 1.24
N THR A 47 -4.60 -5.90 0.06
CA THR A 47 -4.36 -7.05 -0.80
C THR A 47 -4.09 -6.57 -2.21
N SER A 48 -3.06 -7.12 -2.84
CA SER A 48 -2.84 -6.97 -4.27
C SER A 48 -2.55 -8.32 -4.88
N SER A 49 -2.88 -8.45 -6.15
CA SER A 49 -2.84 -9.70 -6.88
C SER A 49 -2.63 -9.37 -8.34
N SER A 50 -1.61 -9.96 -8.93
CA SER A 50 -1.22 -9.71 -10.32
C SER A 50 -0.82 -11.01 -10.98
N LYS A 51 -1.26 -11.21 -12.21
CA LYS A 51 -0.75 -12.22 -13.11
C LYS A 51 -0.24 -11.48 -14.33
N ALA A 52 0.95 -11.86 -14.76
CA ALA A 52 1.60 -11.27 -15.90
C ALA A 52 2.12 -12.39 -16.79
N ASN A 53 1.71 -12.32 -18.05
CA ASN A 53 2.12 -13.23 -19.11
C ASN A 53 2.72 -12.35 -20.20
N SER A 54 4.04 -12.37 -20.33
CA SER A 54 4.72 -11.54 -21.32
C SER A 54 5.62 -12.39 -22.18
N GLY A 55 5.40 -12.34 -23.49
CA GLY A 55 6.22 -13.05 -24.46
C GLY A 55 7.57 -12.37 -24.66
N MET A 56 7.59 -11.04 -24.63
CA MET A 56 8.78 -10.24 -24.89
C MET A 56 9.24 -9.43 -23.68
N GLY A 57 8.35 -9.11 -22.75
CA GLY A 57 8.64 -8.23 -21.62
C GLY A 57 8.70 -6.76 -22.02
N GLU A 58 9.48 -6.00 -21.25
CA GLU A 58 9.74 -4.58 -21.46
C GLU A 58 11.11 -4.38 -22.12
N VAL A 59 11.19 -3.41 -23.03
CA VAL A 59 12.47 -2.87 -23.53
C VAL A 59 12.45 -1.36 -23.36
N SER A 60 13.37 -0.86 -22.55
CA SER A 60 13.44 0.55 -22.16
C SER A 60 14.89 1.06 -22.17
N GLY A 61 15.06 2.38 -22.28
CA GLY A 61 16.34 3.04 -22.52
C GLY A 61 16.60 3.37 -24.00
N ASP A 62 17.76 3.95 -24.28
CA ASP A 62 18.12 4.42 -25.62
C ASP A 62 18.90 3.37 -26.43
N ASN A 63 18.83 3.46 -27.76
CA ASN A 63 19.55 2.59 -28.70
C ASN A 63 19.21 1.08 -28.59
N ASN A 64 17.97 0.77 -28.23
CA ASN A 64 17.48 -0.61 -28.21
C ASN A 64 17.11 -1.11 -29.61
N TYR A 65 17.68 -2.27 -30.00
CA TYR A 65 17.36 -2.96 -31.25
C TYR A 65 16.90 -4.39 -30.97
N MET A 66 15.74 -4.74 -31.50
CA MET A 66 15.17 -6.09 -31.44
C MET A 66 14.89 -6.54 -32.87
N LEU A 67 15.52 -7.64 -33.30
CA LEU A 67 15.41 -8.16 -34.66
C LEU A 67 15.14 -9.66 -34.61
N ASN A 68 14.20 -10.10 -35.45
CA ASN A 68 13.82 -11.51 -35.63
C ASN A 68 13.25 -12.20 -34.37
N ASN A 69 12.68 -11.45 -33.44
CA ASN A 69 12.03 -12.01 -32.25
C ASN A 69 10.70 -12.68 -32.62
N VAL A 70 10.57 -13.95 -32.23
CA VAL A 70 9.31 -14.70 -32.28
C VAL A 70 9.01 -15.15 -30.86
N ASN A 71 7.89 -14.69 -30.31
CA ASN A 71 7.49 -14.98 -28.94
C ASN A 71 6.13 -15.66 -28.95
N THR A 72 6.01 -16.77 -28.24
CA THR A 72 4.74 -17.46 -28.00
C THR A 72 4.53 -17.56 -26.51
N VAL A 73 3.40 -17.03 -26.04
CA VAL A 73 2.95 -17.27 -24.67
C VAL A 73 1.83 -18.29 -24.73
N TYR A 74 2.08 -19.46 -24.19
CA TYR A 74 1.10 -20.54 -24.13
C TYR A 74 0.74 -20.78 -22.66
N ASP A 75 -0.45 -20.35 -22.31
CA ASP A 75 -1.00 -20.51 -20.97
C ASP A 75 -2.42 -21.06 -21.10
N ASN A 76 -2.52 -22.37 -20.97
CA ASN A 76 -3.76 -23.12 -21.21
C ASN A 76 -4.19 -23.81 -19.92
N ASP A 77 -4.33 -23.01 -18.86
CA ASP A 77 -4.91 -23.43 -17.59
C ASP A 77 -6.44 -23.41 -17.65
N ILE A 78 -7.08 -24.30 -16.88
CA ILE A 78 -8.55 -24.39 -16.79
C ILE A 78 -9.09 -23.29 -15.85
N ILE A 79 -8.31 -22.91 -14.84
CA ILE A 79 -8.60 -21.81 -13.92
C ILE A 79 -7.34 -20.98 -13.80
N ASP A 80 -7.41 -19.76 -14.34
CA ASP A 80 -6.33 -18.80 -14.29
C ASP A 80 -6.43 -17.92 -13.02
N ALA A 81 -5.29 -17.71 -12.35
CA ALA A 81 -5.10 -16.73 -11.28
C ALA A 81 -6.29 -16.58 -10.31
N PRO A 82 -6.72 -17.66 -9.63
CA PRO A 82 -7.84 -17.58 -8.71
C PRO A 82 -7.38 -16.84 -7.45
N TYR A 83 -7.56 -15.52 -7.43
CA TYR A 83 -7.29 -14.72 -6.24
C TYR A 83 -8.41 -14.90 -5.23
N THR A 84 -8.14 -15.68 -4.19
CA THR A 84 -9.02 -15.80 -3.04
C THR A 84 -8.63 -14.77 -1.99
N LYS A 85 -9.56 -13.87 -1.66
CA LYS A 85 -9.45 -13.02 -0.49
C LYS A 85 -9.43 -13.92 0.74
N GLY A 86 -8.36 -13.87 1.53
CA GLY A 86 -8.24 -14.58 2.81
C GLY A 86 -9.14 -14.04 3.93
N ASP A 87 -10.30 -13.46 3.62
CA ASP A 87 -11.24 -12.94 4.62
C ASP A 87 -12.28 -14.01 4.95
N PHE A 88 -11.83 -15.11 5.52
CA PHE A 88 -12.66 -15.89 6.43
C PHE A 88 -12.39 -15.39 7.85
N ILE A 89 -12.90 -14.20 8.20
CA ILE A 89 -12.96 -13.77 9.59
C ILE A 89 -14.19 -14.43 10.21
N ILE A 90 -14.04 -15.68 10.66
CA ILE A 90 -14.92 -16.26 11.66
C ILE A 90 -14.44 -15.72 13.01
N GLY A 91 -15.25 -14.88 13.66
CA GLY A 91 -15.13 -14.64 15.11
C GLY A 91 -14.75 -13.24 15.59
N ARG A 92 -15.40 -12.18 15.09
CA ARG A 92 -15.49 -10.92 15.85
C ARG A 92 -16.95 -10.53 16.08
N LEU A 93 -17.51 -11.02 17.19
CA LEU A 93 -18.54 -10.34 17.98
C LEU A 93 -17.84 -9.38 18.95
#